data_AF-A0A940IFF2-F1
#
_entry.id   AF-A0A940IFF2-F1
#
_cell.length_a   1.000
_cell.length_b   1.000
_cell.length_c   1.000
_cell.angle_alpha   90.00
_cell.angle_beta   90.00
_cell.angle_gamma   90.00
#
_symmetry.space_group_name_H-M   'P 1'
#
loop_
_entity.id
_entity.type
_entity.pdbx_description
1 polymer ?
#
loop_
_entity_poly.entity_id
_entity_poly.type
_entity_poly.pdbx_seq_one_letter_code
_entity_poly.pdbx_strand_id
1 'polypeptide(L)' 'MDELKYKIIDKAKELFLKYGLRSVTIDDICRDLRISKKTFYSVLKGKE' A
#
# COMPACT_ATOMS: atom_id res chain seq x y z
N MET A 1 10.56 -12.61 -5.08
CA MET A 1 9.95 -11.81 -4.00
C MET A 1 9.44 -10.53 -4.63
N ASP A 2 8.14 -10.27 -4.59
CA ASP A 2 7.52 -9.10 -5.22
C ASP A 2 7.96 -7.81 -4.51
N GLU A 3 8.99 -7.13 -5.02
CA GLU A 3 9.56 -5.90 -4.46
C GLU A 3 8.50 -4.81 -4.25
N LEU A 4 7.52 -4.72 -5.14
CA LEU A 4 6.42 -3.76 -5.03
C LEU A 4 5.47 -4.09 -3.88
N LYS A 5 5.24 -5.37 -3.60
CA LYS A 5 4.43 -5.81 -2.45
C LYS A 5 5.10 -5.42 -1.15
N TYR A 6 6.43 -5.59 -1.06
CA TYR A 6 7.20 -5.17 0.11
C TYR A 6 7.10 -3.65 0.33
N LYS A 7 7.30 -2.85 -0.72
CA LYS A 7 7.15 -1.38 -0.66
C LYS A 7 5.76 -0.94 -0.21
N ILE A 8 4.71 -1.62 -0.68
CA ILE A 8 3.33 -1.35 -0.26
C ILE A 8 3.15 -1.59 1.25
N ILE A 9 3.63 -2.72 1.75
CA ILE A 9 3.49 -3.09 3.17
C ILE A 9 4.30 -2.14 4.06
N ASP A 10 5.54 -1.87 3.68
CA ASP A 10 6.44 -0.98 4.42
C ASP A 10 5.86 0.44 4.51
N LYS A 11 5.40 0.98 3.38
CA LYS A 11 4.77 2.30 3.34
C LYS A 11 3.45 2.35 4.11
N ALA A 12 2.61 1.32 3.99
CA ALA A 12 1.38 1.24 4.77
C ALA A 12 1.69 1.26 6.28
N LYS A 13 2.70 0.51 6.72
CA LYS A 13 3.14 0.48 8.12
C LYS A 13 3.62 1.86 8.59
N GLU A 14 4.43 2.54 7.79
CA GLU A 14 4.87 3.92 8.07
C GLU A 14 3.69 4.88 8.23
N LEU A 15 2.73 4.83 7.30
CA LEU A 15 1.53 5.65 7.35
C LEU A 15 0.67 5.33 8.58
N PHE A 16 0.50 4.05 8.93
CA PHE A 16 -0.26 3.65 10.12
C PHE A 16 0.38 4.13 11.41
N LEU A 17 1.72 4.12 11.49
CA LEU A 17 2.46 4.64 12.64
C LEU A 17 2.37 6.17 12.74
N LYS A 18 2.35 6.86 11.59
CA LYS A 18 2.33 8.33 11.52
C LYS A 18 0.94 8.93 11.76
N TYR A 19 -0.11 8.34 11.19
CA TYR A 19 -1.47 8.87 11.19
C TYR A 19 -2.46 8.06 12.06
N GLY A 20 -2.03 6.91 12.58
CA GLY A 20 -2.88 5.99 13.33
C GLY A 20 -3.75 5.10 12.43
N LEU A 21 -4.18 3.96 12.98
CA LEU A 21 -4.94 2.91 12.28
C LEU A 21 -6.25 3.38 11.63
N ARG A 22 -6.89 4.44 12.13
CA ARG A 22 -8.22 4.89 11.66
C ARG A 22 -8.16 5.88 10.49
N SER A 23 -7.00 6.45 10.20
CA SER A 23 -6.90 7.58 9.27
C SER A 23 -6.20 7.26 7.95
N VAL A 24 -5.61 6.07 7.81
CA VAL A 24 -4.87 5.68 6.59
C VAL A 24 -5.80 4.96 5.64
N THR A 25 -5.92 5.47 4.43
CA THR A 25 -6.67 4.82 3.35
C THR A 25 -5.74 4.20 2.32
N ILE A 26 -6.29 3.29 1.51
CA ILE A 26 -5.59 2.73 0.35
C ILE A 26 -5.20 3.83 -0.64
N ASP A 27 -5.99 4.91 -0.72
CA ASP A 27 -5.70 6.06 -1.57
C ASP A 27 -4.42 6.76 -1.13
N ASP A 28 -4.22 6.95 0.19
CA ASP A 28 -3.01 7.55 0.75
C ASP A 28 -1.76 6.73 0.41
N ILE A 29 -1.84 5.41 0.58
CA ILE A 29 -0.75 4.49 0.25
C ILE A 29 -0.45 4.54 -1.26
N CYS A 30 -1.49 4.55 -2.09
CA CYS A 30 -1.35 4.64 -3.55
C CYS A 30 -0.73 5.97 -3.98
N ARG A 31 -1.13 7.08 -3.35
CA ARG A 31 -0.64 8.43 -3.63
C ARG A 31 0.83 8.57 -3.26
N ASP A 32 1.25 8.03 -2.12
CA ASP A 32 2.65 8.08 -1.68
C ASP A 32 3.56 7.25 -2.58
N LEU A 33 3.10 6.06 -2.98
CA LEU A 33 3.84 5.15 -3.86
C LEU A 33 3.74 5.50 -5.35
N ARG A 34 2.96 6.53 -5.72
CA ARG A 34 2.63 6.90 -7.12
C ARG A 34 2.14 5.71 -7.95
N ILE A 35 1.30 4.87 -7.36
CA ILE A 35 0.66 3.73 -8.02
C ILE A 35 -0.85 3.90 -8.07
N SER A 36 -1.51 3.27 -9.03
CA SER A 36 -2.97 3.23 -9.07
C SER A 36 -3.53 2.17 -8.12
N LYS A 37 -4.76 2.37 -7.65
CA LYS A 37 -5.51 1.35 -6.89
C LYS A 37 -5.55 0.00 -7.63
N LYS A 38 -5.68 0.03 -8.96
CA LYS A 38 -5.61 -1.18 -9.80
C LYS A 38 -4.30 -1.95 -9.59
N THR A 39 -3.17 -1.26 -9.55
CA THR A 39 -1.86 -1.85 -9.27
C THR A 39 -1.79 -2.38 -7.85
N PHE A 40 -2.23 -1.59 -6.87
CA PHE A 40 -2.27 -2.00 -5.46
C PHE A 40 -3.06 -3.31 -5.27
N TYR A 41 -4.29 -3.37 -5.79
CA TYR A 41 -5.10 -4.58 -5.75
C TYR A 41 -4.49 -5.70 -6.59
N SER A 42 -3.91 -5.44 -7.77
CA SER A 42 -3.26 -6.49 -8.57
C SER A 42 -2.08 -7.14 -7.86
N VAL A 43 -1.32 -6.36 -7.09
CA VAL A 43 -0.13 -6.82 -6.35
C VAL A 43 -0.53 -7.55 -5.06
N LEU A 44 -1.58 -7.08 -4.38
CA LEU A 44 -2.05 -7.70 -3.13
C LEU A 44 -3.00 -8.88 -3.33
N LYS A 45 -3.84 -8.84 -4.37
CA LYS A 45 -4.83 -9.90 -4.66
C LYS A 45 -4.15 -11.22 -4.98
N GLY A 46 -2.90 -11.18 -5.48
CA GLY A 46 -2.19 -12.37 -5.90
C GLY A 46 -2.87 -13.00 -7.13
N LYS A 47 -2.07 -13.49 -8.06
CA LYS A 47 -2.56 -14.54 -8.95
C LYS A 47 -2.63 -15.80 -8.08
N GLU A 48 -3.83 -16.14 -7.62
CA GLU A 48 -4.17 -17.54 -7.35
C GLU A 48 -4.71 -18.14 -8.65
#